data_AF-A0A7V3XLH7-F1
#
_entry.id   AF-A0A7V3XLH7-F1
#
_cell.length_a   1.000
_cell.length_b   1.000
_cell.length_c   1.000
_cell.angle_alpha   90.00
_cell.angle_beta   90.00
_cell.angle_gamma   90.00
#
_symmetry.space_group_name_H-M   'P 1'
#
loop_
_entity.id
_entity.type
_entity.pdbx_description
1 polymer ?
#
loop_
_entity_poly.entity_id
_entity_poly.type
_entity_poly.pdbx_seq_one_letter_code
_entity_poly.pdbx_strand_id
1 'polypeptide(L)'
;MRVAGAAVAVALLLAQGPTLGPRPLDQLDRAVRRPPPSLPPAPAPTRPRGEQVWVPDRYVDRPEGTYHVPGHWERRIDEQQHYVPPLVVCNNLGGCVHVPAGVRPPPEVRQGP
;
A
#
# COMPACT_ATOMS: atom_id res chain seq x y z
N MET A 1 63.80 -24.53 19.16
CA MET A 1 63.33 -23.73 18.01
C MET A 1 61.91 -24.15 17.67
N ARG A 2 60.93 -23.23 17.78
CA ARG A 2 59.63 -23.19 17.06
C ARG A 2 58.66 -22.28 17.83
N VAL A 3 58.86 -20.97 17.72
CA VAL A 3 57.84 -19.97 18.04
C VAL A 3 57.70 -19.12 16.78
N ALA A 4 56.93 -19.60 15.80
CA ALA A 4 56.73 -18.87 14.54
C ALA A 4 55.38 -19.17 13.85
N GLY A 5 54.52 -20.02 14.42
CA GLY A 5 53.25 -20.40 13.78
C GLY A 5 52.03 -19.61 14.25
N ALA A 6 51.98 -19.25 15.53
CA ALA A 6 50.76 -18.69 16.12
C ALA A 6 50.53 -17.20 15.80
N ALA A 7 51.60 -16.42 15.66
CA ALA A 7 51.50 -14.97 15.40
C ALA A 7 51.02 -14.66 13.96
N VAL A 8 51.39 -15.50 12.98
CA VAL A 8 50.99 -15.31 11.58
C VAL A 8 49.50 -15.62 11.37
N ALA A 9 48.97 -16.63 12.08
CA ALA A 9 47.56 -16.98 11.99
C ALA A 9 46.62 -15.88 12.54
N VAL A 10 46.97 -15.24 13.66
CA VAL A 10 46.14 -14.18 14.26
C VAL A 10 46.16 -12.91 13.40
N ALA A 11 47.29 -12.56 12.79
CA ALA A 11 47.41 -11.41 11.89
C ALA A 11 46.59 -11.60 10.59
N LEU A 12 46.49 -12.82 10.06
CA LEU A 12 45.65 -13.12 8.90
C LEU A 12 44.15 -13.19 9.22
N LEU A 13 43.74 -13.42 10.47
CA LEU A 13 42.32 -13.39 10.86
C LEU A 13 41.80 -11.97 11.11
N LEU A 14 42.63 -11.05 11.59
CA LEU A 14 42.24 -9.64 11.80
C LEU A 14 42.21 -8.81 10.50
N ALA A 15 42.88 -9.27 9.44
CA ALA A 15 42.85 -8.65 8.12
C ALA A 15 41.56 -8.94 7.32
N GLN A 16 40.70 -9.83 7.82
CA GLN A 16 39.43 -10.25 7.17
C GLN A 16 38.22 -9.56 7.78
N GLY A 17 38.41 -8.37 8.38
CA GLY A 17 37.29 -7.50 8.72
C GLY A 17 36.36 -7.39 7.51
N PRO A 18 35.02 -7.42 7.70
CA PRO A 18 34.10 -7.44 6.57
C PRO A 18 34.37 -6.20 5.73
N THR A 19 34.97 -6.39 4.56
CA THR A 19 35.08 -5.34 3.56
C THR A 19 33.70 -5.17 2.96
N LEU A 20 32.81 -4.51 3.71
CA LEU A 20 31.70 -3.79 3.11
C LEU A 20 32.34 -2.61 2.36
N GLY A 21 32.98 -2.90 1.23
CA GLY A 21 33.34 -1.88 0.26
C GLY A 21 32.09 -1.10 -0.15
N PRO A 22 32.18 0.04 -0.84
CA PRO A 22 31.06 0.96 -1.12
C PRO A 22 29.82 0.35 -1.81
N ARG A 23 29.95 -0.89 -2.30
CA ARG A 23 28.98 -1.65 -3.09
C ARG A 23 27.57 -1.80 -2.49
N PRO A 24 27.32 -2.01 -1.18
CA PRO A 24 25.96 -2.18 -0.66
C PRO A 24 25.13 -0.89 -0.74
N LEU A 25 25.72 0.25 -0.40
CA LEU A 25 25.03 1.54 -0.49
C LEU A 25 24.84 1.95 -1.94
N ASP A 26 25.83 1.71 -2.80
CA ASP A 26 25.71 1.94 -4.25
C ASP A 26 24.63 1.05 -4.88
N GLN A 27 24.46 -0.18 -4.38
CA GLN A 27 23.42 -1.11 -4.84
C GLN A 27 22.04 -0.66 -4.38
N LEU A 28 21.90 -0.15 -3.15
CA LEU A 28 20.67 0.44 -2.64
C LEU A 28 20.29 1.72 -3.38
N ASP A 29 21.24 2.63 -3.57
CA ASP A 29 21.03 3.88 -4.31
C ASP A 29 20.57 3.58 -5.76
N ARG A 30 21.20 2.61 -6.42
CA ARG A 30 20.78 2.14 -7.75
C ARG A 30 19.40 1.48 -7.74
N ALA A 31 19.03 0.76 -6.68
CA ALA A 31 17.73 0.13 -6.56
C ALA A 31 16.61 1.15 -6.36
N VAL A 32 16.84 2.17 -5.52
CA VAL A 32 15.85 3.21 -5.21
C VAL A 32 15.68 4.19 -6.37
N ARG A 33 16.74 4.49 -7.12
CA ARG A 33 16.66 5.35 -8.32
C ARG A 33 16.10 4.65 -9.55
N ARG A 34 15.90 3.33 -9.50
CA ARG A 34 15.38 2.58 -10.65
C ARG A 34 13.94 3.03 -10.92
N PRO A 35 13.61 3.42 -12.17
CA PRO A 35 12.24 3.69 -12.52
C PRO A 35 11.34 2.49 -12.19
N PRO A 36 10.12 2.71 -11.67
CA PRO A 36 9.19 1.62 -11.47
C PRO A 36 8.91 0.92 -12.80
N PRO A 37 8.59 -0.39 -12.79
CA PRO A 37 8.22 -1.10 -14.00
C PRO A 37 7.04 -0.39 -14.67
N SER A 38 7.15 -0.16 -15.98
CA SER A 38 6.03 0.39 -16.75
C SER A 38 4.91 -0.64 -16.78
N LEU A 39 3.77 -0.30 -16.19
CA LEU A 39 2.56 -1.08 -16.36
C LEU A 39 1.96 -0.78 -17.74
N PRO A 40 1.35 -1.79 -18.43
CA PRO A 40 0.56 -1.51 -19.61
C PRO A 40 -0.54 -0.48 -19.27
N PRO A 41 -0.94 0.38 -20.21
CA PRO A 41 -2.05 1.30 -19.99
C PRO A 41 -3.26 0.54 -19.44
N ALA A 42 -3.82 1.02 -18.33
CA ALA A 42 -5.07 0.49 -17.84
C ALA A 42 -6.11 0.59 -18.97
N PRO A 43 -6.96 -0.43 -19.19
CA PRO A 43 -8.00 -0.33 -20.19
C PRO A 43 -8.81 0.94 -19.96
N ALA A 44 -9.09 1.67 -21.04
CA ALA A 44 -9.93 2.85 -20.96
C ALA A 44 -11.23 2.44 -20.24
N PRO A 45 -11.70 3.24 -19.27
CA PRO A 45 -12.92 2.90 -18.55
C PRO A 45 -14.03 2.67 -19.56
N THR A 46 -14.71 1.54 -19.46
CA THR A 46 -15.75 1.09 -20.41
C THR A 46 -16.99 2.00 -20.41
N ARG A 47 -17.04 3.01 -19.53
CA ARG A 47 -18.15 3.96 -19.40
C ARG A 47 -17.67 5.41 -19.33
N PRO A 48 -18.52 6.37 -19.74
CA PRO A 48 -18.21 7.79 -19.71
C PRO A 48 -17.72 8.24 -18.33
N ARG A 49 -16.65 9.05 -18.31
CA ARG A 49 -16.09 9.62 -17.07
C ARG A 49 -17.12 10.43 -16.25
N GLY A 50 -18.16 10.97 -16.91
CA GLY A 50 -19.24 11.73 -16.27
C GLY A 50 -20.23 10.93 -15.41
N GLU A 51 -20.11 9.60 -15.42
CA GLU A 51 -20.91 8.70 -14.56
C GLU A 51 -20.16 8.28 -13.30
N GLN A 52 -18.88 8.65 -13.15
CA GLN A 52 -18.05 8.24 -12.01
C GLN A 52 -17.83 9.39 -11.04
N VAL A 53 -17.99 9.12 -9.75
CA VAL A 53 -17.78 10.09 -8.66
C VAL A 53 -16.71 9.55 -7.73
N TRP A 54 -15.69 10.36 -7.46
CA TRP A 54 -14.68 10.03 -6.47
C TRP A 54 -15.25 10.31 -5.08
N VAL A 55 -15.20 9.30 -4.22
CA VAL A 55 -15.58 9.41 -2.82
C VAL A 55 -14.31 9.34 -1.99
N PRO A 56 -13.97 10.40 -1.24
CA PRO A 56 -12.76 10.42 -0.43
C PRO A 56 -12.87 9.47 0.76
N ASP A 57 -11.71 9.15 1.35
CA ASP A 57 -11.62 8.41 2.60
C ASP A 57 -12.45 9.11 3.70
N ARG A 58 -13.12 8.31 4.53
CA ARG A 58 -13.85 8.82 5.69
C ARG A 58 -13.78 7.87 6.87
N TYR A 59 -13.96 8.44 8.06
CA TYR A 59 -14.07 7.71 9.30
C TYR A 59 -15.52 7.76 9.78
N VAL A 60 -16.07 6.60 10.12
CA VAL A 60 -17.47 6.45 10.53
C VAL A 60 -17.50 5.85 11.93
N ASP A 61 -18.08 6.60 12.88
CA ASP A 61 -18.26 6.12 14.24
C ASP A 61 -19.48 5.21 14.35
N ARG A 62 -19.28 4.05 14.98
CA ARG A 62 -20.31 3.05 15.28
C ARG A 62 -20.12 2.57 16.72
N PRO A 63 -21.14 1.95 17.35
CA PRO A 63 -21.01 1.39 18.70
C PRO A 63 -19.82 0.42 18.85
N GLU A 64 -19.43 -0.26 17.77
CA GLU A 64 -18.35 -1.25 17.74
C GLU A 64 -16.96 -0.64 17.46
N GLY A 65 -16.86 0.67 17.22
CA GLY A 65 -15.60 1.38 16.96
C GLY A 65 -15.68 2.35 15.77
N THR A 66 -14.56 3.01 15.49
CA THR A 66 -14.42 3.94 14.35
C THR A 66 -13.91 3.19 13.14
N TYR A 67 -14.69 3.14 12.07
CA TYR A 67 -14.40 2.43 10.83
C TYR A 67 -13.78 3.36 9.78
N HIS A 68 -12.66 2.93 9.19
CA HIS A 68 -12.04 3.59 8.04
C HIS A 68 -12.64 3.06 6.73
N VAL A 69 -13.36 3.92 6.02
CA VAL A 69 -13.86 3.66 4.67
C VAL A 69 -12.85 4.22 3.67
N PRO A 70 -12.16 3.37 2.88
CA PRO A 70 -11.16 3.84 1.95
C PRO A 70 -11.78 4.62 0.78
N GLY A 71 -11.02 5.55 0.23
CA GLY A 71 -11.38 6.30 -0.95
C GLY A 71 -11.62 5.38 -2.14
N HIS A 72 -12.72 5.63 -2.87
CA HIS A 72 -13.13 4.77 -3.98
C HIS A 72 -13.93 5.53 -5.04
N TRP A 73 -14.00 4.94 -6.23
CA TRP A 73 -14.87 5.42 -7.29
C TRP A 73 -16.24 4.76 -7.19
N GLU A 74 -17.28 5.58 -7.24
CA GLU A 74 -18.66 5.13 -7.40
C GLU A 74 -19.18 5.44 -8.77
N ARG A 75 -20.24 4.75 -9.19
CA ARG A 75 -20.94 5.04 -10.43
C ARG A 75 -22.32 5.61 -10.14
N ARG A 76 -22.56 6.84 -10.57
CA ARG A 76 -23.87 7.47 -10.56
C ARG A 76 -24.81 6.70 -11.50
N ILE A 77 -25.96 6.29 -10.98
CA ILE A 77 -27.06 5.68 -11.75
C ILE A 77 -28.05 6.78 -12.12
N ASP A 78 -28.43 7.59 -11.12
CA ASP A 78 -29.25 8.80 -11.23
C ASP A 78 -28.85 9.78 -10.12
N GLU A 79 -29.62 10.83 -9.89
CA GLU A 79 -29.32 11.86 -8.86
C GLU A 79 -29.40 11.33 -7.41
N GLN A 80 -30.08 10.21 -7.18
CA GLN A 80 -30.38 9.64 -5.87
C GLN A 80 -29.74 8.27 -5.66
N GLN A 81 -29.16 7.67 -6.71
CA GLN A 81 -28.64 6.31 -6.68
C GLN A 81 -27.23 6.22 -7.25
N HIS A 82 -26.36 5.62 -6.46
CA HIS A 82 -24.96 5.36 -6.80
C HIS A 82 -24.66 3.89 -6.60
N TYR A 83 -24.04 3.26 -7.60
CA TYR A 83 -23.46 1.93 -7.46
C TYR A 83 -22.10 2.04 -6.79
N VAL A 84 -21.99 1.41 -5.62
CA VAL A 84 -20.79 1.35 -4.80
C VAL A 84 -20.09 0.00 -5.03
N PRO A 85 -18.77 0.00 -5.31
CA PRO A 85 -18.01 -1.23 -5.46
C PRO A 85 -17.95 -2.03 -4.14
N PRO A 86 -17.52 -3.31 -4.16
CA PRO A 86 -17.25 -4.01 -2.91
C PRO A 86 -16.05 -3.35 -2.20
N LEU A 87 -16.15 -3.20 -0.88
CA LEU A 87 -15.11 -2.55 -0.06
C LEU A 87 -14.70 -3.47 1.09
N VAL A 88 -13.48 -3.26 1.58
CA VAL A 88 -13.04 -3.77 2.87
C VAL A 88 -12.88 -2.57 3.80
N VAL A 89 -13.54 -2.62 4.95
CA VAL A 89 -13.58 -1.53 5.91
C VAL A 89 -13.08 -2.08 7.24
N CYS A 90 -12.09 -1.43 7.83
CA CYS A 90 -11.49 -1.86 9.10
C CYS A 90 -11.73 -0.81 10.19
N ASN A 91 -11.97 -1.27 11.42
CA ASN A 91 -12.08 -0.40 12.57
C ASN A 91 -10.74 -0.21 13.30
N ASN A 92 -10.70 0.77 14.19
CA ASN A 92 -9.56 1.08 15.05
C ASN A 92 -9.21 -0.01 16.08
N LEU A 93 -10.07 -1.04 16.24
CA LEU A 93 -9.82 -2.21 17.07
C LEU A 93 -9.21 -3.39 16.29
N GLY A 94 -8.96 -3.22 14.98
CA GLY A 94 -8.38 -4.23 14.10
C GLY A 94 -9.40 -5.19 13.46
N GLY A 95 -10.69 -5.01 13.67
CA GLY A 95 -11.76 -5.77 13.02
C GLY A 95 -12.03 -5.25 11.62
N CYS A 96 -12.08 -6.13 10.61
CA CYS A 96 -12.40 -5.78 9.23
C CYS A 96 -13.68 -6.48 8.75
N VAL A 97 -14.46 -5.78 7.93
CA VAL A 97 -15.68 -6.29 7.32
C VAL A 97 -15.65 -6.11 5.80
N HIS A 98 -16.18 -7.11 5.09
CA HIS A 98 -16.46 -6.99 3.66
C HIS A 98 -17.82 -6.32 3.47
N VAL A 99 -17.81 -5.19 2.80
CA VAL A 99 -19.00 -4.49 2.35
C VAL A 99 -19.30 -4.93 0.92
N PRO A 100 -20.44 -5.58 0.67
CA PRO A 100 -20.79 -6.01 -0.68
C PRO A 100 -21.05 -4.79 -1.58
N ALA A 101 -20.83 -5.01 -2.89
CA ALA A 101 -21.21 -4.05 -3.90
C ALA A 101 -22.74 -3.85 -3.90
N GLY A 102 -23.21 -2.64 -4.23
CA GLY A 102 -24.64 -2.39 -4.24
C GLY A 102 -25.02 -0.95 -4.55
N VAL A 103 -26.32 -0.73 -4.74
CA VAL A 103 -26.89 0.61 -4.95
C VAL A 103 -27.09 1.28 -3.59
N ARG A 104 -26.62 2.52 -3.45
CA ARG A 104 -26.70 3.34 -2.24
C ARG A 104 -27.14 4.76 -2.59
N PRO A 105 -27.66 5.53 -1.62
CA PRO A 105 -27.87 6.97 -1.77
C PRO A 105 -26.58 7.72 -2.14
N PRO A 106 -26.63 9.02 -2.46
CA PRO A 106 -25.42 9.81 -2.70
C PRO A 106 -24.44 9.79 -1.51
N PRO A 107 -23.13 9.92 -1.76
CA PRO A 107 -22.10 9.86 -0.70
C PRO A 107 -22.33 10.88 0.42
N GLU A 108 -22.84 12.06 0.09
CA GLU A 108 -22.97 13.22 0.98
C GLU A 108 -24.02 13.02 2.07
N VAL A 109 -24.97 12.09 1.86
CA VAL A 109 -26.07 11.82 2.80
C VAL A 109 -25.87 10.52 3.59
N ARG A 110 -24.77 9.78 3.34
CA ARG A 110 -24.52 8.49 3.98
C ARG A 110 -23.77 8.63 5.30
N GLN A 111 -24.19 7.83 6.27
CA GLN A 111 -23.46 7.61 7.54
C GLN A 111 -22.66 6.29 7.54
N GLY A 112 -22.38 5.72 6.37
CA GLY A 112 -21.69 4.43 6.23
C GLY A 112 -21.07 4.31 4.84
N PRO A 113 -20.42 3.18 4.52
CA PRO A 113 -19.93 2.87 3.18
C PRO A 113 -21.06 2.98 2.15
#